data_AF-A0A7D5W7F7-F1
#
_entry.id   AF-A0A7D5W7F7-F1
#
_cell.length_a   1.000
_cell.length_b   1.000
_cell.length_c   1.000
_cell.angle_alpha   90.00
_cell.angle_beta   90.00
_cell.angle_gamma   90.00
#
_symmetry.space_group_name_H-M   'P 1'
#
loop_
_entity.id
_entity.type
_entity.pdbx_description
1 polymer ?
#
loop_
_entity_poly.entity_id
_entity_poly.type
_entity_poly.pdbx_seq_one_letter_code
_entity_poly.pdbx_strand_id
1 'polypeptide(L)'
;MKIKFDFNKLIYVAMNVAIVMSFYFGITKNIVGLINVGYFWIWLLAILYIAILSLGKNQIAEIYKHQSTIWRVYDALTDILYVAIAAYFGWFVLASLFTFGAILKVSMKIQLG
;
A
#
# COMPACT_ATOMS: atom_id res chain seq x y z
N MET A 1 -1.30 15.92 -22.86
CA MET A 1 -0.89 14.69 -22.15
C MET A 1 -2.13 13.79 -21.99
N LYS A 2 -2.26 12.71 -22.79
CA LYS A 2 -3.41 11.79 -22.67
C LYS A 2 -3.16 10.84 -21.49
N ILE A 3 -3.92 11.01 -20.41
CA ILE A 3 -3.89 10.08 -19.28
C ILE A 3 -4.57 8.78 -19.78
N LYS A 4 -3.77 7.76 -20.09
CA LYS A 4 -4.27 6.40 -20.34
C LYS A 4 -4.66 5.82 -18.97
N PHE A 5 -5.95 5.86 -18.66
CA PHE A 5 -6.50 5.29 -17.43
C PHE A 5 -6.46 3.76 -17.53
N ASP A 6 -5.81 3.13 -16.57
CA ASP A 6 -5.73 1.68 -16.44
C ASP A 6 -6.76 1.25 -15.39
N PHE A 7 -7.74 0.45 -15.80
CA PHE A 7 -8.87 0.02 -14.97
C PHE A 7 -8.41 -0.70 -13.69
N ASN A 8 -7.31 -1.46 -13.78
CA ASN A 8 -6.74 -2.18 -12.64
C ASN A 8 -6.23 -1.23 -11.56
N LYS A 9 -5.65 -0.11 -11.96
CA LYS A 9 -5.18 0.90 -11.02
C LYS A 9 -6.33 1.62 -10.34
N LEU A 10 -7.45 1.81 -11.04
CA LEU A 10 -8.65 2.43 -10.48
C LEU A 10 -9.29 1.54 -9.41
N ILE A 11 -9.34 0.22 -9.65
CA ILE A 11 -9.74 -0.75 -8.63
C ILE A 11 -8.83 -0.66 -7.39
N TYR A 12 -7.52 -0.59 -7.60
CA TYR A 12 -6.57 -0.45 -6.49
C TYR A 12 -6.83 0.82 -5.68
N VAL A 13 -7.05 1.96 -6.33
CA VAL A 13 -7.41 3.21 -5.62
C VAL A 13 -8.72 3.04 -4.85
N ALA A 14 -9.77 2.48 -5.48
CA ALA A 14 -11.05 2.28 -4.83
C ALA A 14 -10.94 1.37 -3.58
N MET A 15 -10.12 0.33 -3.64
CA MET A 15 -9.84 -0.54 -2.49
C MET A 15 -9.15 0.22 -1.35
N ASN A 16 -8.10 1.01 -1.65
CA ASN A 16 -7.44 1.84 -0.64
C ASN A 16 -8.43 2.81 0.03
N VAL A 17 -9.28 3.47 -0.76
CA VAL A 17 -10.32 4.36 -0.24
C VAL A 17 -11.31 3.60 0.65
N ALA A 18 -11.75 2.40 0.26
CA ALA A 18 -12.65 1.58 1.06
C ALA A 18 -12.05 1.19 2.42
N ILE A 19 -10.76 0.84 2.46
CA ILE A 19 -10.02 0.51 3.70
C ILE A 19 -9.95 1.75 4.61
N VAL A 20 -9.60 2.91 4.07
CA VAL A 20 -9.52 4.15 4.85
C VAL A 20 -10.89 4.54 5.40
N MET A 21 -11.93 4.43 4.57
CA MET A 21 -13.31 4.72 4.96
C MET A 21 -13.82 3.74 6.03
N SER A 22 -13.43 2.46 5.97
CA SER A 22 -13.80 1.49 7.00
C SER A 22 -13.20 1.86 8.36
N PHE A 23 -11.95 2.31 8.39
CA PHE A 23 -11.36 2.85 9.63
C PHE A 23 -12.03 4.14 10.08
N TYR A 24 -12.23 5.10 9.18
CA TYR A 24 -12.82 6.39 9.53
C TYR A 24 -14.22 6.22 10.13
N PHE A 25 -15.12 5.50 9.44
CA PHE A 25 -16.47 5.25 9.97
C PHE A 25 -16.47 4.29 11.16
N GLY A 26 -15.61 3.27 11.15
CA GLY A 26 -15.46 2.35 12.27
C GLY A 26 -15.10 3.07 13.57
N ILE A 27 -14.12 3.98 13.53
CA ILE A 27 -13.68 4.77 14.68
C ILE A 27 -14.72 5.83 15.05
N THR A 28 -15.17 6.65 14.09
CA THR A 28 -16.07 7.79 14.39
C THR A 28 -17.47 7.37 14.81
N LYS A 29 -17.97 6.23 14.33
CA LYS A 29 -19.29 5.68 14.68
C LYS A 29 -19.20 4.54 15.69
N ASN A 30 -18.01 4.20 16.16
CA ASN A 30 -17.75 3.07 17.07
C ASN A 30 -18.33 1.73 16.56
N ILE A 31 -18.17 1.45 15.27
CA ILE A 31 -18.63 0.23 14.62
C ILE A 31 -17.45 -0.74 14.48
N VAL A 32 -17.32 -1.65 15.45
CA VAL A 32 -16.22 -2.62 15.53
C VAL A 32 -16.08 -3.47 14.27
N GLY A 33 -17.21 -3.84 13.63
CA GLY A 33 -17.19 -4.62 12.40
C GLY A 33 -16.44 -3.94 11.25
N LEU A 34 -16.59 -2.63 11.09
CA LEU A 34 -15.89 -1.85 10.05
C LEU A 34 -14.40 -1.72 10.33
N ILE A 35 -14.01 -1.61 11.61
CA ILE A 35 -12.61 -1.62 12.03
C ILE A 35 -11.97 -2.98 11.68
N ASN A 36 -12.66 -4.09 11.98
CA ASN A 36 -12.17 -5.44 11.67
C ASN A 36 -12.00 -5.70 10.17
N VAL A 37 -12.87 -5.14 9.32
CA VAL A 37 -12.71 -5.18 7.87
C VAL A 37 -11.40 -4.48 7.46
N GLY A 38 -11.15 -3.29 8.00
CA GLY A 38 -9.90 -2.57 7.75
C GLY A 38 -8.67 -3.36 8.22
N TYR A 39 -8.75 -3.96 9.42
CA TYR A 39 -7.71 -4.81 9.96
C TYR A 39 -7.39 -5.98 9.02
N PHE A 40 -8.40 -6.74 8.63
CA PHE A 40 -8.24 -7.88 7.72
C PHE A 40 -7.49 -7.49 6.44
N TRP A 41 -7.89 -6.38 5.81
CA TRP A 41 -7.26 -5.92 4.57
C TRP A 41 -5.81 -5.50 4.74
N ILE A 42 -5.48 -4.77 5.80
CA ILE A 42 -4.09 -4.37 6.06
C ILE A 42 -3.19 -5.59 6.29
N TRP A 43 -3.65 -6.56 7.08
CA TRP A 43 -2.92 -7.80 7.31
C TRP A 43 -2.77 -8.65 6.04
N LEU A 44 -3.83 -8.74 5.23
CA LEU A 44 -3.78 -9.43 3.94
C LEU A 44 -2.75 -8.78 2.99
N LEU A 45 -2.73 -7.46 2.90
CA LEU A 45 -1.76 -6.73 2.10
C LEU A 45 -0.32 -6.95 2.58
N ALA A 46 -0.10 -7.02 3.89
CA ALA A 46 1.23 -7.34 4.45
C ALA A 46 1.70 -8.75 4.05
N ILE A 47 0.81 -9.75 4.10
CA ILE A 47 1.14 -11.13 3.70
C ILE A 47 1.47 -11.20 2.20
N LEU A 48 0.62 -10.60 1.36
CA LEU A 48 0.86 -10.52 -0.08
C LEU A 48 2.18 -9.80 -0.39
N TYR A 49 2.48 -8.75 0.38
CA TYR A 49 3.72 -8.01 0.24
C TYR A 49 4.95 -8.89 0.53
N ILE A 50 4.94 -9.67 1.62
CA ILE A 50 6.00 -10.63 1.95
C ILE A 50 6.13 -11.69 0.84
N ALA A 51 5.01 -12.20 0.32
CA ALA A 51 5.02 -13.16 -0.79
C ALA A 51 5.66 -12.58 -2.06
N ILE A 52 5.40 -11.31 -2.37
CA ILE A 52 6.03 -10.63 -3.51
C ILE A 52 7.51 -10.38 -3.26
N LEU A 53 7.93 -10.04 -2.04
CA LEU A 53 9.35 -9.92 -1.69
C LEU A 53 10.12 -11.24 -1.83
N SER A 54 9.43 -12.37 -1.67
CA SER A 54 9.98 -13.70 -1.96
C SER A 54 10.23 -13.94 -3.45
N LEU A 55 9.61 -13.17 -4.35
CA LEU A 55 9.91 -13.22 -5.78
C LEU A 55 11.19 -12.42 -6.01
N GLY A 56 12.21 -13.04 -6.61
CA GLY A 56 13.55 -12.45 -6.69
C GLY A 56 13.58 -11.01 -7.24
N LYS A 57 14.56 -10.22 -6.79
CA LYS A 57 14.72 -8.77 -7.06
C LYS A 57 14.51 -8.36 -8.52
N ASN A 58 14.92 -9.19 -9.48
CA ASN A 58 14.81 -8.91 -10.92
C ASN A 58 13.36 -8.90 -11.42
N GLN A 59 12.51 -9.80 -10.91
CA GLN A 59 11.09 -9.86 -11.27
C GLN A 59 10.32 -8.66 -10.69
N ILE A 60 10.71 -8.21 -9.49
CA ILE A 60 10.14 -7.01 -8.87
C ILE A 60 10.54 -5.76 -9.66
N ALA A 61 11.80 -5.65 -10.09
CA ALA A 61 12.29 -4.49 -10.84
C ALA A 61 11.55 -4.27 -12.18
N GLU A 62 11.17 -5.33 -12.89
CA GLU A 62 10.38 -5.23 -14.13
C GLU A 62 8.99 -4.63 -13.89
N ILE A 63 8.35 -4.95 -12.77
CA ILE A 63 7.01 -4.44 -12.40
C ILE A 63 7.03 -2.92 -12.21
N TYR A 64 8.14 -2.35 -11.74
CA TYR A 64 8.26 -0.92 -11.40
C TYR A 64 8.96 -0.06 -12.46
N LYS A 65 9.47 -0.65 -13.55
CA LYS A 65 10.31 0.03 -14.56
C LYS A 65 9.57 1.13 -15.35
N HIS A 66 8.25 1.03 -15.51
CA HIS A 66 7.45 1.96 -16.31
C HIS A 66 6.26 2.56 -15.54
N GLN A 67 6.55 3.25 -14.43
CA GLN A 67 5.51 3.93 -13.64
C GLN A 67 5.55 5.46 -13.84
N SER A 68 4.40 6.04 -14.20
CA SER A 68 4.23 7.50 -14.31
C SER A 68 4.42 8.20 -12.96
N THR A 69 4.91 9.44 -12.98
CA THR A 69 5.20 10.29 -11.81
C THR A 69 4.01 10.39 -10.83
N ILE A 70 2.78 10.52 -11.33
CA ILE A 70 1.57 10.63 -10.48
C ILE A 70 1.38 9.35 -9.65
N TRP A 71 1.58 8.19 -10.27
CA TRP A 71 1.45 6.90 -9.59
C TRP A 71 2.59 6.65 -8.60
N ARG A 72 3.79 7.18 -8.86
CA ARG A 72 4.89 7.14 -7.89
C ARG A 72 4.56 7.92 -6.62
N VAL A 73 3.95 9.10 -6.75
CA VAL A 73 3.50 9.92 -5.60
C VAL A 73 2.37 9.22 -4.86
N TYR A 74 1.39 8.67 -5.59
CA TYR A 74 0.27 7.93 -5.00
C TYR A 74 0.76 6.73 -4.17
N ASP A 75 1.67 5.92 -4.70
CA ASP A 75 2.26 4.79 -3.97
C ASP A 75 2.95 5.25 -2.68
N ALA A 76 3.75 6.32 -2.75
CA ALA A 76 4.47 6.83 -1.58
C ALA A 76 3.50 7.32 -0.49
N LEU A 77 2.44 8.03 -0.87
CA LEU A 77 1.40 8.47 0.06
C LEU A 77 0.68 7.28 0.70
N THR A 78 0.40 6.24 -0.09
CA THR A 78 -0.27 5.02 0.37
C THR A 78 0.62 4.23 1.33
N ASP A 79 1.93 4.13 1.03
CA ASP A 79 2.91 3.48 1.90
C ASP A 79 3.02 4.22 3.26
N ILE A 80 3.09 5.56 3.25
CA ILE A 80 3.09 6.37 4.48
C ILE A 80 1.80 6.16 5.28
N LEU A 81 0.66 6.13 4.60
CA LEU A 81 -0.64 5.94 5.23
C LEU A 81 -0.74 4.59 5.94
N TYR A 82 -0.26 3.51 5.31
CA TYR A 82 -0.27 2.19 5.93
C TYR A 82 0.69 2.08 7.11
N VAL A 83 1.86 2.71 7.05
CA VAL A 83 2.76 2.82 8.20
C VAL A 83 2.08 3.55 9.35
N ALA A 84 1.42 4.68 9.06
CA ALA A 84 0.72 5.47 10.07
C ALA A 84 -0.44 4.71 10.71
N ILE A 85 -1.26 4.00 9.91
CA ILE A 85 -2.36 3.18 10.43
C ILE A 85 -1.82 2.03 11.30
N ALA A 86 -0.79 1.31 10.84
CA ALA A 86 -0.19 0.23 11.61
C ALA A 86 0.39 0.74 12.94
N ALA A 87 1.06 1.90 12.94
CA ALA A 87 1.57 2.53 14.15
C ALA A 87 0.45 2.99 15.10
N TYR A 88 -0.64 3.56 14.57
CA TYR A 88 -1.79 3.99 15.36
C TYR A 88 -2.41 2.84 16.17
N PHE A 89 -2.51 1.65 15.57
CA PHE A 89 -3.03 0.46 16.25
C PHE A 89 -1.98 -0.33 17.05
N GLY A 90 -0.74 0.16 17.14
CA GLY A 90 0.35 -0.47 17.90
C GLY A 90 0.98 -1.69 17.22
N TRP A 91 0.74 -1.91 15.93
CA TRP A 91 1.29 -3.02 15.16
C TRP A 91 2.69 -2.72 14.61
N PHE A 92 3.65 -2.53 15.52
CA PHE A 92 5.00 -2.07 15.17
C PHE A 92 5.76 -3.00 14.21
N VAL A 93 5.52 -4.31 14.28
CA VAL A 93 6.08 -5.28 13.33
C VAL A 93 5.59 -4.98 11.91
N LEU A 94 4.28 -4.72 11.76
CA LEU A 94 3.66 -4.39 10.48
C LEU A 94 4.13 -3.02 9.96
N ALA A 95 4.20 -2.03 10.83
CA ALA A 95 4.71 -0.70 10.49
C ALA A 95 6.17 -0.76 9.99
N SER A 96 6.99 -1.61 10.62
CA SER A 96 8.38 -1.83 10.21
C SER A 96 8.42 -2.50 8.83
N LEU A 97 7.63 -3.55 8.60
CA LEU A 97 7.55 -4.23 7.30
C LEU A 97 7.14 -3.30 6.16
N PHE A 98 6.12 -2.46 6.36
CA PHE A 98 5.71 -1.47 5.36
C PHE A 98 6.79 -0.42 5.11
N THR A 99 7.48 0.02 6.16
CA THR A 99 8.59 0.98 6.03
C THR A 99 9.75 0.39 5.22
N PHE A 100 10.19 -0.83 5.53
CA PHE A 100 11.20 -1.53 4.74
C PHE A 100 10.78 -1.67 3.28
N GLY A 101 9.50 -1.96 3.06
CA GLY A 101 8.98 -2.09 1.71
C GLY A 101 8.96 -0.80 0.90
N ALA A 102 8.58 0.32 1.53
CA ALA A 102 8.68 1.63 0.92
C ALA A 102 10.13 1.95 0.52
N ILE A 103 11.10 1.67 1.40
CA ILE A 103 12.53 1.89 1.13
C ILE A 103 13.02 1.05 -0.05
N LEU A 104 12.64 -0.23 -0.11
CA LEU A 104 13.01 -1.12 -1.22
C LEU A 104 12.42 -0.62 -2.54
N LYS A 105 11.13 -0.23 -2.57
CA LYS A 105 10.49 0.35 -3.76
C LYS A 105 11.23 1.61 -4.23
N VAL A 106 11.59 2.50 -3.32
CA VAL A 106 12.35 3.72 -3.63
C VAL A 106 13.72 3.38 -4.21
N SER A 107 14.46 2.45 -3.57
CA SER A 107 15.78 2.00 -4.02
C SER A 107 15.73 1.42 -5.44
N MET A 108 14.72 0.60 -5.75
CA MET A 108 14.54 0.05 -7.10
C MET A 108 14.19 1.12 -8.13
N LYS A 109 13.37 2.11 -7.76
CA LYS A 109 13.00 3.23 -8.65
C LYS A 109 14.18 4.16 -8.96
N ILE A 110 15.16 4.27 -8.05
CA ILE A 110 16.40 5.05 -8.24
C ILE A 110 17.39 4.30 -9.14
N GLN A 111 17.51 2.98 -9.02
CA GLN A 111 18.44 2.17 -9.85
C GLN A 111 18.03 2.04 -11.33
N LEU A 112 16.80 2.43 -11.69
CA LEU A 112 16.22 2.30 -13.04
C LEU A 112 16.02 3.66 -13.75
N GLY A 113 16.33 4.77 -13.10
CA GLY A 113 16.32 6.12 -13.68
C GLY A 113 17.70 6.53 -14.14
#